data_AF-A0A6J1SGL9-F1
#
_entry.id   AF-A0A6J1SGL9-F1
#
_cell.length_a   1.000
_cell.length_b   1.000
_cell.length_c   1.000
_cell.angle_alpha   90.00
_cell.angle_beta   90.00
_cell.angle_gamma   90.00
#
_symmetry.space_group_name_H-M   'P 1'
#
loop_
_entity.id
_entity.type
_entity.pdbx_description
1 polymer ?
#
loop_
_entity_poly.entity_id
_entity_poly.type
_entity_poly.pdbx_seq_one_letter_code
_entity_poly.pdbx_strand_id
1 'polypeptide(L)'
;MTAMAVKQCTPSLIFANPTTEATSVLFIKKLTGVIMSTIAYNRNLFEESDFSERSFEGITVKIVEGQASPGALALSKWLKGAFDAFDQKYLESITLEINDGMEQPIESYTLGYSYFNNEVQCHFSGSGDNGEILQDNDFLKKKDIRSVIRNVLTLTQTNSPLPQDACTSVKISYRQNTPVDYEPPGFQPYTQCSSVKVGKMSKYNCGTVTTHFHSFNLKGKLYERSREMISCLCGKDNYNATLLKCKVCGCLQHSACFKIFPTEKDMSQRDHTCLKCSSSEVTHEYSPEECIFRCAIVLCSISKSLSVSKVKENLMLDENTALVNVRRLLREEALCKGTQPPTLEKLDFPYNVNKIKVMKKLKREYFDCS
;
A
#
# COMPACT_ATOMS: atom_id res chain seq x y z
N MET A 1 -1.23 52.68 -19.80
CA MET A 1 -0.74 52.42 -18.43
C MET A 1 -0.47 50.94 -18.32
N THR A 2 0.79 50.55 -18.17
CA THR A 2 1.20 49.15 -17.93
C THR A 2 1.61 49.04 -16.47
N ALA A 3 0.96 48.14 -15.74
CA ALA A 3 1.33 47.77 -14.38
C ALA A 3 2.06 46.41 -14.43
N MET A 4 3.16 46.29 -13.70
CA MET A 4 3.85 45.01 -13.48
C MET A 4 3.48 44.46 -12.11
N ALA A 5 3.23 43.16 -12.03
CA ALA A 5 3.07 42.47 -10.76
C ALA A 5 4.36 42.55 -9.94
N VAL A 6 4.23 42.78 -8.63
CA VAL A 6 5.37 42.75 -7.70
C VAL A 6 5.96 41.35 -7.72
N LYS A 7 7.26 41.24 -8.05
CA LYS A 7 8.00 39.98 -8.03
C LYS A 7 8.10 39.49 -6.57
N GLN A 8 7.24 38.58 -6.17
CA GLN A 8 7.40 37.87 -4.90
C GLN A 8 8.62 36.95 -5.01
N CYS A 9 9.60 37.14 -4.13
CA CYS A 9 10.81 36.30 -4.09
C CYS A 9 10.53 35.07 -3.22
N THR A 10 10.56 33.88 -3.81
CA THR A 10 10.38 32.61 -3.09
C THR A 10 11.47 32.45 -2.02
N PRO A 11 11.13 32.31 -0.72
CA PRO A 11 12.13 32.23 0.35
C PRO A 11 13.09 31.05 0.18
N SER A 12 14.38 31.26 0.47
CA SER A 12 15.41 30.22 0.30
C SER A 12 15.45 29.23 1.48
N LEU A 13 15.58 27.93 1.17
CA LEU A 13 16.00 26.90 2.13
C LEU A 13 17.49 27.04 2.40
N ILE A 14 17.82 27.30 3.66
CA ILE A 14 19.21 27.38 4.12
C ILE A 14 19.55 26.10 4.87
N PHE A 15 20.55 25.37 4.39
CA PHE A 15 21.18 24.29 5.14
C PHE A 15 22.51 24.82 5.69
N ALA A 16 22.57 25.03 7.00
CA ALA A 16 23.81 25.41 7.65
C ALA A 16 24.79 24.24 7.62
N ASN A 17 26.09 24.53 7.48
CA ASN A 17 27.13 23.50 7.49
C ASN A 17 27.15 22.82 8.88
N PRO A 18 26.96 21.50 8.96
CA PRO A 18 26.89 20.79 10.23
C PRO A 18 28.30 20.47 10.74
N THR A 19 28.86 21.39 11.54
CA THR A 19 30.21 21.28 12.12
C THR A 19 30.25 20.53 13.44
N THR A 20 29.09 20.30 14.07
CA THR A 20 28.94 19.60 15.35
C THR A 20 27.87 18.51 15.23
N GLU A 21 27.86 17.55 16.16
CA GLU A 21 26.82 16.51 16.19
C GLU A 21 25.42 17.13 16.29
N ALA A 22 25.24 18.11 17.18
CA ALA A 22 23.96 18.82 17.34
C ALA A 22 23.50 19.55 16.06
N THR A 23 24.41 20.24 15.37
CA THR A 23 24.07 20.90 14.10
C THR A 23 23.82 19.89 12.97
N SER A 24 24.48 18.73 13.00
CA SER A 24 24.20 17.61 12.10
C SER A 24 22.82 17.00 12.33
N VAL A 25 22.40 16.82 13.59
CA VAL A 25 21.04 16.36 13.93
C VAL A 25 19.99 17.31 13.33
N LEU A 26 20.14 18.61 13.55
CA LEU A 26 19.22 19.61 12.98
C LEU A 26 19.21 19.59 11.45
N PHE A 27 20.39 19.43 10.83
CA PHE A 27 20.52 19.31 9.39
C PHE A 27 19.77 18.08 8.83
N ILE A 28 19.96 16.89 9.41
CA ILE A 28 19.32 15.64 8.97
C ILE A 28 17.81 15.71 9.15
N LYS A 29 17.34 16.24 10.30
CA LYS A 29 15.90 16.44 10.55
C LYS A 29 15.28 17.38 9.53
N LYS A 30 15.95 18.51 9.25
CA LYS A 30 15.49 19.48 8.25
C LYS A 30 15.39 18.87 6.86
N LEU A 31 16.43 18.15 6.43
CA LEU A 31 16.46 17.54 5.10
C LEU A 31 15.42 16.39 4.98
N THR A 32 15.22 15.62 6.06
CA THR A 32 14.13 14.63 6.14
C THR A 32 12.77 15.30 5.94
N GLY A 33 12.50 16.41 6.64
CA GLY A 33 11.25 17.17 6.49
C GLY A 33 11.05 17.71 5.07
N VAL A 34 12.10 18.21 4.43
CA VAL A 34 12.07 18.66 3.03
C VAL A 34 11.74 17.52 2.08
N ILE A 35 12.38 16.36 2.22
CA ILE A 35 12.14 15.19 1.37
C ILE A 35 10.71 14.70 1.52
N MET A 36 10.24 14.52 2.75
CA MET A 36 8.89 14.02 3.05
C MET A 36 7.82 15.00 2.55
N SER A 37 8.03 16.30 2.70
CA SER A 37 7.13 17.33 2.15
C SER A 37 7.12 17.33 0.62
N THR A 38 8.29 17.16 -0.01
CA THR A 38 8.41 17.12 -1.47
C THR A 38 7.66 15.92 -2.05
N ILE A 39 7.75 14.75 -1.40
CA ILE A 39 6.99 13.56 -1.77
C ILE A 39 5.50 13.83 -1.59
N ALA A 40 5.09 14.34 -0.42
CA ALA A 40 3.68 14.57 -0.12
C ALA A 40 3.02 15.55 -1.10
N TYR A 41 3.73 16.61 -1.50
CA TYR A 41 3.25 17.56 -2.48
C TYR A 41 3.10 16.93 -3.87
N ASN A 42 4.16 16.31 -4.41
CA ASN A 42 4.13 15.79 -5.79
C ASN A 42 3.22 14.56 -5.95
N ARG A 43 2.90 13.86 -4.86
CA ARG A 43 1.92 12.77 -4.87
C ARG A 43 0.52 13.23 -4.49
N ASN A 44 0.28 14.53 -4.32
CA ASN A 44 -1.00 15.13 -3.96
C ASN A 44 -1.64 14.49 -2.71
N LEU A 45 -0.82 14.27 -1.66
CA LEU A 45 -1.30 13.61 -0.43
C LEU A 45 -2.11 14.56 0.46
N PHE A 46 -1.85 15.87 0.37
CA PHE A 46 -2.50 16.91 1.17
C PHE A 46 -2.94 18.08 0.28
N GLU A 47 -3.67 19.04 0.84
CA GLU A 47 -4.19 20.19 0.09
C GLU A 47 -3.08 21.18 -0.24
N GLU A 48 -3.23 21.94 -1.34
CA GLU A 48 -2.20 22.92 -1.76
C GLU A 48 -1.94 23.98 -0.68
N SER A 49 -2.97 24.34 0.10
CA SER A 49 -2.88 25.27 1.24
C SER A 49 -2.03 24.76 2.40
N ASP A 50 -1.74 23.45 2.47
CA ASP A 50 -0.85 22.89 3.49
C ASP A 50 0.63 23.16 3.23
N PHE A 51 0.96 23.69 2.04
CA PHE A 51 2.33 23.82 1.59
C PHE A 51 2.73 25.27 1.36
N SER A 52 3.96 25.58 1.75
CA SER A 52 4.62 26.82 1.40
C SER A 52 5.80 26.56 0.47
N GLU A 53 6.01 27.50 -0.46
CA GLU A 53 7.07 27.37 -1.44
C GLU A 53 8.41 27.84 -0.88
N ARG A 54 9.47 27.09 -1.20
CA ARG A 54 10.85 27.43 -0.86
C ARG A 54 11.79 27.12 -2.01
N SER A 55 12.92 27.82 -2.09
CA SER A 55 13.93 27.61 -3.12
C SER A 55 15.27 27.09 -2.56
N PHE A 56 15.92 26.15 -3.23
CA PHE A 56 17.24 25.64 -2.87
C PHE A 56 18.09 25.46 -4.13
N GLU A 57 19.20 26.20 -4.28
CA GLU A 57 20.16 26.03 -5.38
C GLU A 57 19.49 25.97 -6.78
N GLY A 58 18.50 26.84 -6.99
CA GLY A 58 17.69 26.94 -8.22
C GLY A 58 16.56 25.92 -8.36
N ILE A 59 16.28 25.13 -7.32
CA ILE A 59 15.18 24.16 -7.27
C ILE A 59 14.07 24.72 -6.38
N THR A 60 12.84 24.72 -6.88
CA THR A 60 11.66 25.04 -6.08
C THR A 60 11.10 23.77 -5.45
N VAL A 61 10.83 23.81 -4.15
CA VAL A 61 10.18 22.73 -3.39
C VAL A 61 9.04 23.27 -2.54
N LYS A 62 8.11 22.40 -2.20
CA LYS A 62 6.94 22.71 -1.37
C LYS A 62 7.10 22.03 -0.01
N ILE A 63 6.99 22.82 1.05
CA ILE A 63 7.24 22.39 2.43
C ILE A 63 5.93 22.43 3.20
N VAL A 64 5.61 21.35 3.90
CA VAL A 64 4.39 21.29 4.72
C VAL A 64 4.54 22.24 5.91
N GLU A 65 3.60 23.18 6.03
CA GLU A 65 3.44 24.04 7.19
C GLU A 65 2.28 23.48 8.02
N GLY A 66 2.58 22.51 8.87
CA GLY A 66 1.61 21.56 9.42
C GLY A 66 0.59 22.12 10.40
N GLN A 67 -0.40 22.90 9.92
CA GLN A 67 -1.52 23.39 10.72
C GLN A 67 -2.87 23.50 10.00
N ALA A 68 -2.99 23.17 8.71
CA ALA A 68 -4.25 23.33 7.98
C ALA A 68 -5.08 22.03 7.90
N SER A 69 -4.58 20.97 7.26
CA SER A 69 -5.34 19.72 7.08
C SER A 69 -5.01 18.61 8.10
N PRO A 70 -5.91 17.63 8.32
CA PRO A 70 -5.63 16.45 9.13
C PRO A 70 -4.39 15.67 8.67
N GLY A 71 -4.16 15.59 7.34
CA GLY A 71 -3.01 14.90 6.77
C GLY A 71 -1.69 15.61 7.06
N ALA A 72 -1.64 16.94 6.90
CA ALA A 72 -0.47 17.75 7.22
C ALA A 72 -0.13 17.72 8.72
N LEU A 73 -1.16 17.74 9.58
CA LEU A 73 -1.03 17.56 11.03
C LEU A 73 -0.49 16.17 11.38
N ALA A 74 -1.00 15.12 10.74
CA ALA A 74 -0.54 13.75 10.95
C ALA A 74 0.94 13.59 10.56
N LEU A 75 1.35 14.08 9.39
CA LEU A 75 2.75 14.04 8.98
C LEU A 75 3.66 14.77 9.96
N SER A 76 3.24 15.93 10.45
CA SER A 76 3.99 16.69 11.45
C SER A 76 4.13 15.93 12.77
N LYS A 77 3.09 15.21 13.21
CA LYS A 77 3.13 14.35 14.40
C LYS A 77 4.07 13.15 14.19
N TRP A 78 3.99 12.48 13.05
CA TRP A 78 4.85 11.35 12.71
C TRP A 78 6.32 11.75 12.61
N LEU A 79 6.63 12.90 12.00
CA LEU A 79 8.00 13.42 11.96
C LEU A 79 8.53 13.74 13.36
N LYS A 80 7.70 14.34 14.23
CA LYS A 80 8.09 14.59 15.63
C LYS A 80 8.43 13.29 16.37
N GLY A 81 7.59 12.26 16.28
CA GLY A 81 7.85 10.96 16.89
C GLY A 81 9.08 10.25 16.32
N ALA A 82 9.28 10.31 15.00
CA ALA A 82 10.48 9.76 14.38
C ALA A 82 11.75 10.50 14.84
N PHE A 83 11.67 11.82 14.99
CA PHE A 83 12.79 12.65 15.44
C PHE A 83 13.16 12.45 16.92
N ASP A 84 12.19 12.08 17.76
CA ASP A 84 12.44 11.60 19.12
C ASP A 84 13.31 10.32 19.11
N ALA A 85 12.94 9.34 18.27
CA ALA A 85 13.74 8.12 18.07
C ALA A 85 15.11 8.40 17.43
N PHE A 86 15.21 9.41 16.56
CA PHE A 86 16.47 9.81 15.94
C PHE A 86 17.43 10.44 16.97
N ASP A 87 16.93 11.31 17.85
CA ASP A 87 17.75 11.95 18.90
C ASP A 87 18.40 10.93 19.83
N GLN A 88 17.68 9.85 20.14
CA GLN A 88 18.16 8.75 20.97
C GLN A 88 19.04 7.73 20.21
N LYS A 89 19.31 7.97 18.92
CA LYS A 89 20.03 7.04 18.03
C LYS A 89 19.36 5.66 17.90
N TYR A 90 18.05 5.60 18.10
CA TYR A 90 17.24 4.39 17.98
C TYR A 90 16.67 4.20 16.57
N LEU A 91 16.46 5.29 15.83
CA LEU A 91 15.85 5.22 14.50
C LEU A 91 16.81 4.59 13.47
N GLU A 92 16.47 3.43 12.92
CA GLU A 92 17.18 2.82 11.79
C GLU A 92 16.68 3.40 10.47
N SER A 93 15.36 3.50 10.31
CA SER A 93 14.77 4.09 9.10
C SER A 93 13.37 4.65 9.36
N ILE A 94 12.97 5.62 8.53
CA ILE A 94 11.59 6.09 8.39
C ILE A 94 11.13 5.78 6.96
N THR A 95 9.91 5.27 6.82
CA THR A 95 9.29 4.94 5.53
C THR A 95 7.94 5.61 5.41
N LEU A 96 7.79 6.50 4.43
CA LEU A 96 6.47 6.95 3.97
C LEU A 96 5.93 5.90 2.99
N GLU A 97 4.79 5.30 3.32
CA GLU A 97 4.14 4.28 2.50
C GLU A 97 2.79 4.78 2.03
N ILE A 98 2.56 4.72 0.72
CA ILE A 98 1.29 5.05 0.07
C ILE A 98 0.65 3.71 -0.28
N ASN A 99 -0.54 3.48 0.29
CA ASN A 99 -1.31 2.25 0.12
C ASN A 99 -2.57 2.53 -0.69
N ASP A 100 -3.09 1.53 -1.39
CA ASP A 100 -4.43 1.61 -1.99
C ASP A 100 -5.53 1.41 -0.94
N GLY A 101 -6.80 1.51 -1.35
CA GLY A 101 -7.94 1.28 -0.46
C GLY A 101 -8.09 -0.18 0.04
N MET A 102 -7.16 -1.06 -0.29
CA MET A 102 -7.03 -2.44 0.21
C MET A 102 -5.79 -2.61 1.10
N GLU A 103 -5.20 -1.49 1.57
CA GLU A 103 -3.99 -1.45 2.39
C GLU A 103 -2.76 -2.11 1.73
N GLN A 104 -2.73 -2.16 0.40
CA GLN A 104 -1.59 -2.70 -0.35
C GLN A 104 -0.62 -1.58 -0.74
N PRO A 105 0.70 -1.77 -0.55
CA PRO A 105 1.68 -0.74 -0.89
C PRO A 105 1.71 -0.51 -2.40
N ILE A 106 1.53 0.74 -2.80
CA ILE A 106 1.67 1.25 -4.18
C ILE A 106 3.07 1.85 -4.33
N GLU A 107 3.49 2.64 -3.34
CA GLU A 107 4.78 3.31 -3.32
C GLU A 107 5.32 3.31 -1.88
N SER A 108 6.63 3.12 -1.71
CA SER A 108 7.29 3.37 -0.43
C SER A 108 8.60 4.14 -0.59
N TYR A 109 8.81 5.10 0.29
CA TYR A 109 9.97 5.99 0.31
C TYR A 109 10.66 5.85 1.67
N THR A 110 11.80 5.16 1.69
CA THR A 110 12.54 4.83 2.91
C THR A 110 13.80 5.68 3.02
N LEU A 111 13.92 6.46 4.09
CA LEU A 111 15.15 7.10 4.52
C LEU A 111 15.81 6.22 5.60
N GLY A 112 16.96 5.64 5.30
CA GLY A 112 17.76 4.87 6.24
C GLY A 112 18.86 5.71 6.85
N TYR A 113 19.07 5.60 8.17
CA TYR A 113 19.98 6.44 8.94
C TYR A 113 21.21 5.68 9.46
N SER A 114 22.37 6.30 9.31
CA SER A 114 23.63 5.88 9.91
C SER A 114 24.14 6.95 10.86
N TYR A 115 24.59 6.53 12.03
CA TYR A 115 25.18 7.38 13.06
C TYR A 115 26.65 6.98 13.17
N PHE A 116 27.54 7.95 13.03
CA PHE A 116 28.97 7.75 13.16
C PHE A 116 29.36 8.18 14.56
N ASN A 117 30.06 7.31 15.27
CA ASN A 117 30.79 7.75 16.44
C ASN A 117 31.99 8.58 15.93
N ASN A 118 32.46 9.56 16.70
CA ASN A 118 33.59 10.43 16.37
C ASN A 118 34.93 9.69 16.15
N GLU A 119 34.92 8.37 15.99
CA GLU A 119 36.04 7.60 15.48
C GLU A 119 36.18 7.89 13.99
N VAL A 120 37.13 8.77 13.69
CA VAL A 120 37.55 9.15 12.35
C VAL A 120 37.74 7.90 11.48
N GLN A 121 36.77 7.55 10.63
CA GLN A 121 36.99 6.58 9.56
C GLN A 121 37.75 7.28 8.42
N CYS A 122 39.06 7.40 8.58
CA CYS A 122 39.96 7.61 7.45
C CYS A 122 39.91 6.36 6.57
N HIS A 123 39.12 6.37 5.51
CA HIS A 123 39.26 5.36 4.46
C HIS A 123 40.51 5.72 3.63
N PHE A 124 41.69 5.30 4.11
CA PHE A 124 42.92 5.33 3.32
C PHE A 124 42.82 4.25 2.24
N SER A 125 42.42 4.64 1.04
CA SER A 125 42.85 3.94 -0.16
C SER A 125 44.21 4.51 -0.57
N GLY A 126 45.30 3.82 -0.23
CA GLY A 126 46.58 3.96 -0.94
C GLY A 126 46.36 3.58 -2.41
N SER A 127 47.00 4.18 -3.40
CA SER A 127 48.41 4.59 -3.46
C SER A 127 48.60 5.65 -4.55
N GLY A 128 49.48 6.63 -4.33
CA GLY A 128 49.87 7.60 -5.37
C GLY A 128 50.46 8.87 -4.78
N ASP A 129 51.78 8.90 -4.73
CA ASP A 129 52.65 9.97 -4.26
C ASP A 129 52.37 11.32 -4.95
N ASN A 130 52.05 12.33 -4.14
CA ASN A 130 52.47 13.74 -4.27
C ASN A 130 51.73 14.56 -3.20
N GLY A 131 52.51 15.13 -2.28
CA GLY A 131 52.01 15.95 -1.18
C GLY A 131 51.31 17.21 -1.67
N GLU A 132 49.98 17.17 -1.66
CA GLU A 132 49.15 18.36 -1.46
C GLU A 132 48.59 18.31 -0.04
N ILE A 133 48.92 19.33 0.76
CA ILE A 133 48.26 19.59 2.03
C ILE A 133 46.80 19.92 1.70
N LEU A 134 45.92 18.91 1.82
CA LEU A 134 44.48 19.07 1.64
C LEU A 134 43.93 19.95 2.76
N GLN A 135 43.96 21.26 2.55
CA GLN A 135 43.07 22.18 3.25
C GLN A 135 41.68 22.10 2.61
N ASP A 136 40.67 22.09 3.48
CA ASP A 136 39.25 22.38 3.25
C ASP A 136 38.24 21.21 3.10
N ASN A 137 37.90 20.60 4.24
CA ASN A 137 36.61 20.79 4.94
C ASN A 137 35.31 21.00 4.14
N ASP A 138 34.91 20.10 3.24
CA ASP A 138 33.49 20.02 2.88
C ASP A 138 33.00 18.58 2.64
N PHE A 139 32.78 17.86 3.74
CA PHE A 139 32.13 16.53 3.71
C PHE A 139 30.69 16.62 3.17
N LEU A 140 30.04 17.78 3.36
CA LEU A 140 28.69 18.05 2.91
C LEU A 140 28.70 18.81 1.58
N LYS A 141 28.76 18.10 0.46
CA LYS A 141 28.71 18.77 -0.83
C LYS A 141 27.27 19.18 -1.11
N LYS A 142 26.99 20.48 -1.24
CA LYS A 142 25.66 21.00 -1.64
C LYS A 142 25.09 20.30 -2.88
N LYS A 143 25.95 19.84 -3.78
CA LYS A 143 25.60 19.03 -4.95
C LYS A 143 24.87 17.73 -4.60
N ASP A 144 25.19 17.11 -3.46
CA ASP A 144 24.60 15.85 -3.00
C ASP A 144 23.18 16.08 -2.50
N ILE A 145 22.97 17.16 -1.70
CA ILE A 145 21.63 17.62 -1.30
C ILE A 145 20.79 17.91 -2.55
N ARG A 146 21.34 18.68 -3.49
CA ARG A 146 20.69 19.06 -4.75
C ARG A 146 20.33 17.84 -5.58
N SER A 147 21.22 16.85 -5.65
CA SER A 147 21.01 15.60 -6.38
C SER A 147 19.87 14.79 -5.77
N VAL A 148 19.87 14.62 -4.44
CA VAL A 148 18.80 13.89 -3.74
C VAL A 148 17.44 14.56 -3.95
N ILE A 149 17.35 15.89 -3.78
CA ILE A 149 16.09 16.62 -4.02
C ILE A 149 15.60 16.43 -5.47
N ARG A 150 16.50 16.53 -6.46
CA ARG A 150 16.12 16.29 -7.87
C ARG A 150 15.67 14.87 -8.14
N ASN A 151 16.37 13.88 -7.58
CA ASN A 151 15.99 12.48 -7.78
C ASN A 151 14.60 12.20 -7.20
N VAL A 152 14.27 12.80 -6.06
CA VAL A 152 12.91 12.74 -5.48
C VAL A 152 11.88 13.41 -6.39
N LEU A 153 12.16 14.62 -6.87
CA LEU A 153 11.27 15.33 -7.80
C LEU A 153 11.01 14.49 -9.06
N THR A 154 12.07 14.01 -9.71
CA THR A 154 11.96 13.17 -10.90
C THR A 154 11.14 11.92 -10.60
N LEU A 155 11.49 11.17 -9.54
CA LEU A 155 10.79 9.94 -9.18
C LEU A 155 9.30 10.19 -8.92
N THR A 156 8.94 11.23 -8.17
CA THR A 156 7.56 11.48 -7.77
C THR A 156 6.70 12.10 -8.89
N GLN A 157 7.32 12.79 -9.84
CA GLN A 157 6.64 13.43 -10.98
C GLN A 157 6.47 12.49 -12.18
N THR A 158 7.34 11.49 -12.36
CA THR A 158 7.23 10.53 -13.47
C THR A 158 6.25 9.39 -13.20
N ASN A 159 5.73 9.28 -11.98
CA ASN A 159 4.81 8.22 -11.59
C ASN A 159 3.39 8.48 -12.09
N SER A 160 2.68 7.40 -12.42
CA SER A 160 1.25 7.46 -12.71
C SER A 160 0.45 8.11 -11.58
N PRO A 161 -0.70 8.75 -11.86
CA PRO A 161 -1.58 9.27 -10.82
C PRO A 161 -1.95 8.19 -9.78
N LEU A 162 -2.07 8.60 -8.51
CA LEU A 162 -2.52 7.71 -7.45
C LEU A 162 -4.03 7.36 -7.61
N PRO A 163 -4.46 6.17 -7.17
CA PRO A 163 -5.88 5.86 -7.00
C PRO A 163 -6.58 6.85 -6.06
N GLN A 164 -7.88 7.07 -6.26
CA GLN A 164 -8.67 7.99 -5.43
C GLN A 164 -8.82 7.52 -3.98
N ASP A 165 -8.76 6.21 -3.75
CA ASP A 165 -8.84 5.56 -2.44
C ASP A 165 -7.46 5.37 -1.79
N ALA A 166 -6.41 5.99 -2.33
CA ALA A 166 -5.08 5.88 -1.75
C ALA A 166 -5.00 6.54 -0.37
N CYS A 167 -4.33 5.89 0.56
CA CYS A 167 -4.06 6.39 1.89
C CYS A 167 -2.55 6.39 2.17
N THR A 168 -2.10 7.18 3.15
CA THR A 168 -0.69 7.28 3.51
C THR A 168 -0.46 6.87 4.95
N SER A 169 0.63 6.16 5.19
CA SER A 169 1.12 5.82 6.53
C SER A 169 2.62 6.09 6.64
N VAL A 170 3.10 6.26 7.87
CA VAL A 170 4.53 6.33 8.16
C VAL A 170 4.90 5.17 9.08
N LYS A 171 5.91 4.42 8.67
CA LYS A 171 6.50 3.32 9.45
C LYS A 171 7.92 3.70 9.85
N ILE A 172 8.34 3.26 11.03
CA ILE A 172 9.73 3.40 11.49
C ILE A 172 10.29 2.03 11.83
N SER A 173 11.60 1.87 11.67
CA SER A 173 12.33 0.68 12.10
C SER A 173 13.36 1.09 13.14
N TYR A 174 13.54 0.23 14.14
CA TYR A 174 14.45 0.47 15.25
C TYR A 174 15.77 -0.26 15.07
N ARG A 175 16.84 0.35 15.56
CA ARG A 175 18.15 -0.30 15.67
C ARG A 175 18.15 -1.35 16.77
N GLN A 176 19.09 -2.29 16.68
CA GLN A 176 19.22 -3.41 17.62
C GLN A 176 19.44 -2.98 19.09
N ASN A 177 19.97 -1.79 19.32
CA ASN A 177 20.25 -1.23 20.65
C ASN A 177 19.06 -0.47 21.27
N THR A 178 17.88 -0.51 20.63
CA THR A 178 16.68 0.17 21.13
C THR A 178 16.06 -0.62 22.28
N PRO A 179 15.72 0.01 23.43
CA PRO A 179 15.02 -0.67 24.52
C PRO A 179 13.70 -1.30 24.05
N VAL A 180 13.37 -2.48 24.58
CA VAL A 180 12.19 -3.26 24.15
C VAL A 180 10.87 -2.55 24.49
N ASP A 181 10.88 -1.72 25.53
CA ASP A 181 9.76 -0.93 26.03
C ASP A 181 9.70 0.50 25.44
N TYR A 182 10.62 0.84 24.53
CA TYR A 182 10.62 2.15 23.89
C TYR A 182 9.52 2.27 22.83
N GLU A 183 8.63 3.25 23.01
CA GLU A 183 7.62 3.65 22.02
C GLU A 183 7.68 5.15 21.75
N PRO A 184 8.02 5.59 20.52
CA PRO A 184 8.07 7.00 20.19
C PRO A 184 6.67 7.61 20.10
N PRO A 185 6.52 8.90 20.45
CA PRO A 185 5.23 9.58 20.42
C PRO A 185 4.53 9.51 19.05
N GLY A 186 3.29 9.01 19.03
CA GLY A 186 2.49 8.94 17.80
C GLY A 186 2.71 7.70 16.94
N PHE A 187 3.46 6.72 17.45
CA PHE A 187 3.60 5.40 16.87
C PHE A 187 3.05 4.32 17.81
N GLN A 188 2.76 3.16 17.25
CA GLN A 188 2.36 1.97 17.97
C GLN A 188 3.09 0.76 17.37
N PRO A 189 3.27 -0.34 18.12
CA PRO A 189 3.87 -1.56 17.60
C PRO A 189 3.14 -2.04 16.34
N TYR A 190 3.91 -2.29 15.28
CA TYR A 190 3.40 -2.80 14.01
C TYR A 190 4.10 -4.10 13.66
N THR A 191 3.35 -5.20 13.68
CA THR A 191 3.79 -6.48 13.15
C THR A 191 3.24 -6.62 11.74
N GLN A 192 4.13 -6.74 10.75
CA GLN A 192 3.71 -6.88 9.36
C GLN A 192 2.84 -8.13 9.21
N CYS A 193 1.57 -7.97 8.84
CA CYS A 193 0.69 -9.09 8.56
C CYS A 193 1.21 -9.83 7.31
N SER A 194 1.34 -11.15 7.44
CA SER A 194 1.92 -12.12 6.50
C SER A 194 1.96 -11.73 5.01
N SER A 195 3.17 -11.86 4.43
CA SER A 195 3.50 -12.08 3.02
C SER A 195 2.43 -11.68 1.99
N VAL A 196 2.14 -10.38 1.90
CA VAL A 196 1.50 -9.80 0.72
C VAL A 196 2.28 -10.30 -0.50
N LYS A 197 1.60 -10.96 -1.45
CA LYS A 197 2.15 -11.23 -2.78
C LYS A 197 2.22 -9.91 -3.52
N VAL A 198 3.21 -9.13 -3.13
CA VAL A 198 3.58 -7.89 -3.78
C VAL A 198 3.93 -8.25 -5.22
N GLY A 199 3.30 -7.57 -6.19
CA GLY A 199 3.62 -7.76 -7.60
C GLY A 199 5.07 -7.36 -7.90
N LYS A 200 5.40 -7.25 -9.19
CA LYS A 200 6.75 -6.83 -9.60
C LYS A 200 7.08 -5.48 -8.96
N MET A 201 8.27 -5.36 -8.38
CA MET A 201 8.68 -4.14 -7.68
C MET A 201 9.93 -3.54 -8.30
N SER A 202 9.85 -2.25 -8.61
CA SER A 202 10.97 -1.42 -9.08
C SER A 202 11.60 -0.69 -7.91
N LYS A 203 12.92 -0.78 -7.76
CA LYS A 203 13.69 -0.12 -6.70
C LYS A 203 14.48 1.04 -7.27
N TYR A 204 14.46 2.16 -6.58
CA TYR A 204 15.14 3.40 -6.96
C TYR A 204 16.06 3.84 -5.83
N ASN A 205 17.33 4.09 -6.13
CA ASN A 205 18.23 4.74 -5.20
C ASN A 205 18.24 6.24 -5.50
N CYS A 206 17.73 7.04 -4.57
CA CYS A 206 17.61 8.49 -4.76
C CYS A 206 18.85 9.24 -4.26
N GLY A 207 19.83 8.52 -3.70
CA GLY A 207 21.11 9.07 -3.26
C GLY A 207 21.29 9.07 -1.76
N THR A 208 22.45 9.57 -1.34
CA THR A 208 22.90 9.61 0.05
C THR A 208 23.44 11.01 0.34
N VAL A 209 23.14 11.52 1.53
CA VAL A 209 23.78 12.73 2.05
C VAL A 209 24.47 12.37 3.35
N THR A 210 25.73 12.77 3.45
CA THR A 210 26.58 12.43 4.59
C THR A 210 27.17 13.70 5.19
N THR A 211 27.19 13.72 6.52
CA THR A 211 27.90 14.68 7.37
C THR A 211 28.95 13.91 8.17
N HIS A 212 29.80 14.58 8.94
CA HIS A 212 30.77 13.91 9.82
C HIS A 212 30.13 12.99 10.87
N PHE A 213 28.88 13.26 11.27
CA PHE A 213 28.23 12.58 12.40
C PHE A 213 27.11 11.64 11.98
N HIS A 214 26.50 11.91 10.83
CA HIS A 214 25.31 11.20 10.36
C HIS A 214 25.32 11.07 8.84
N SER A 215 24.70 10.00 8.36
CA SER A 215 24.33 9.84 6.95
C SER A 215 22.87 9.40 6.86
N PHE A 216 22.19 9.80 5.79
CA PHE A 216 21.00 9.07 5.37
C PHE A 216 21.05 8.71 3.89
N ASN A 217 20.45 7.57 3.56
CA ASN A 217 20.23 7.14 2.19
C ASN A 217 18.73 7.13 1.89
N LEU A 218 18.31 7.60 0.72
CA LEU A 218 16.92 7.54 0.30
C LEU A 218 16.71 6.47 -0.77
N LYS A 219 15.74 5.59 -0.53
CA LYS A 219 15.32 4.56 -1.48
C LYS A 219 13.83 4.69 -1.75
N GLY A 220 13.45 4.66 -3.02
CA GLY A 220 12.07 4.54 -3.47
C GLY A 220 11.77 3.12 -3.93
N LYS A 221 10.55 2.65 -3.70
CA LYS A 221 10.04 1.39 -4.23
C LYS A 221 8.67 1.66 -4.84
N LEU A 222 8.52 1.26 -6.10
CA LEU A 222 7.24 1.31 -6.80
C LEU A 222 6.76 -0.12 -7.00
N TYR A 223 5.52 -0.36 -6.60
CA TYR A 223 4.92 -1.67 -6.59
C TYR A 223 3.97 -1.77 -7.76
N GLU A 224 4.29 -2.60 -8.75
CA GLU A 224 3.32 -2.94 -9.78
C GLU A 224 2.22 -3.74 -9.11
N ARG A 225 1.00 -3.21 -9.17
CA ARG A 225 -0.21 -3.95 -8.80
C ARG A 225 -0.17 -5.28 -9.53
N SER A 226 -0.22 -6.39 -8.82
CA SER A 226 -0.54 -7.67 -9.47
C SER A 226 -1.94 -7.49 -10.04
N ARG A 227 -2.04 -7.20 -11.35
CA ARG A 227 -3.29 -6.92 -12.09
C ARG A 227 -4.25 -8.12 -12.11
N GLU A 228 -3.93 -9.16 -11.35
CA GLU A 228 -4.63 -10.42 -11.22
C GLU A 228 -5.00 -10.72 -9.77
N MET A 229 -4.91 -9.76 -8.85
CA MET A 229 -5.41 -9.97 -7.49
C MET A 229 -6.94 -9.98 -7.48
N ILE A 230 -7.52 -10.96 -6.78
CA ILE A 230 -8.96 -10.98 -6.52
C ILE A 230 -9.30 -9.93 -5.45
N SER A 231 -10.23 -9.05 -5.77
CA SER A 231 -10.82 -8.08 -4.83
C SER A 231 -12.33 -8.12 -5.02
N CYS A 232 -12.96 -9.06 -4.31
CA CYS A 232 -14.36 -9.40 -4.48
C CYS A 232 -15.18 -9.07 -3.23
N LEU A 233 -16.48 -8.79 -3.41
CA LEU A 233 -17.41 -8.41 -2.35
C LEU A 233 -17.65 -9.52 -1.32
N CYS A 234 -17.41 -10.78 -1.70
CA CYS A 234 -17.47 -11.92 -0.77
C CYS A 234 -16.26 -11.99 0.18
N GLY A 235 -15.20 -11.21 -0.04
CA GLY A 235 -13.97 -11.26 0.74
C GLY A 235 -13.17 -12.56 0.59
N LYS A 236 -13.35 -13.30 -0.52
CA LYS A 236 -12.66 -14.57 -0.78
C LYS A 236 -11.75 -14.48 -1.99
N ASP A 237 -10.60 -15.14 -1.90
CA ASP A 237 -9.57 -15.18 -2.94
C ASP A 237 -9.63 -16.48 -3.75
N ASN A 238 -10.83 -16.83 -4.21
CA ASN A 238 -11.04 -18.07 -4.94
C ASN A 238 -10.70 -17.93 -6.42
N TYR A 239 -9.46 -18.24 -6.80
CA TYR A 239 -8.97 -18.23 -8.18
C TYR A 239 -9.54 -19.32 -9.08
N ASN A 240 -10.19 -20.35 -8.50
CA ASN A 240 -10.80 -21.43 -9.27
C ASN A 240 -12.22 -21.08 -9.75
N ALA A 241 -12.81 -20.01 -9.25
CA ALA A 241 -14.11 -19.51 -9.71
C ALA A 241 -13.95 -18.73 -11.03
N THR A 242 -15.05 -18.56 -11.78
CA THR A 242 -15.05 -17.71 -12.97
C THR A 242 -14.89 -16.24 -12.58
N LEU A 243 -13.90 -15.58 -13.17
CA LEU A 243 -13.52 -14.20 -12.83
C LEU A 243 -13.94 -13.22 -13.92
N LEU A 244 -14.33 -12.03 -13.48
CA LEU A 244 -14.46 -10.80 -14.26
C LEU A 244 -13.28 -9.90 -13.92
N LYS A 245 -12.79 -9.16 -14.90
CA LYS A 245 -11.76 -8.14 -14.67
C LYS A 245 -12.40 -6.76 -14.74
N CYS A 246 -12.27 -5.99 -13.67
CA CYS A 246 -12.75 -4.61 -13.69
C CYS A 246 -11.87 -3.77 -14.65
N LYS A 247 -12.48 -3.10 -15.62
CA LYS A 247 -11.73 -2.26 -16.58
C LYS A 247 -11.09 -1.01 -16.00
N VAL A 248 -11.55 -0.56 -14.83
CA VAL A 248 -11.05 0.64 -14.13
C VAL A 248 -9.90 0.30 -13.19
N CYS A 249 -10.14 -0.53 -12.15
CA CYS A 249 -9.10 -0.86 -11.18
C CYS A 249 -8.23 -2.07 -11.58
N GLY A 250 -8.65 -2.86 -12.56
CA GLY A 250 -7.95 -4.07 -12.99
C GLY A 250 -8.13 -5.29 -12.08
N CYS A 251 -8.79 -5.17 -10.92
CA CYS A 251 -9.01 -6.30 -10.00
C CYS A 251 -9.86 -7.41 -10.62
N LEU A 252 -9.59 -8.64 -10.21
CA LEU A 252 -10.41 -9.80 -10.52
C LEU A 252 -11.53 -9.96 -9.50
N GLN A 253 -12.71 -10.35 -9.97
CA GLN A 253 -13.93 -10.46 -9.18
C GLN A 253 -14.71 -11.68 -9.60
N HIS A 254 -15.34 -12.39 -8.67
CA HIS A 254 -16.17 -13.53 -9.05
C HIS A 254 -17.39 -13.05 -9.81
N SER A 255 -17.62 -13.59 -11.01
CA SER A 255 -18.79 -13.23 -11.82
C SER A 255 -20.09 -13.43 -11.05
N ALA A 256 -20.18 -14.51 -10.28
CA ALA A 256 -21.33 -14.82 -9.46
C ALA A 256 -21.61 -13.77 -8.37
N CYS A 257 -20.58 -13.13 -7.81
CA CYS A 257 -20.77 -12.08 -6.79
C CYS A 257 -21.41 -10.82 -7.40
N PHE A 258 -21.28 -10.62 -8.71
CA PHE A 258 -21.88 -9.54 -9.48
C PHE A 258 -23.13 -9.98 -10.27
N LYS A 259 -23.82 -11.03 -9.79
CA LYS A 259 -25.05 -11.58 -10.39
C LYS A 259 -24.88 -12.03 -11.86
N ILE A 260 -23.65 -12.27 -12.31
CA ILE A 260 -23.38 -12.79 -13.66
C ILE A 260 -23.17 -14.30 -13.55
N PHE A 261 -24.09 -15.07 -14.13
CA PHE A 261 -23.97 -16.52 -14.13
C PHE A 261 -22.84 -16.96 -15.08
N PRO A 262 -21.90 -17.81 -14.64
CA PRO A 262 -20.82 -18.27 -15.51
C PRO A 262 -21.32 -19.03 -16.74
N THR A 263 -20.95 -18.56 -17.92
CA THR A 263 -21.17 -19.26 -19.20
C THR A 263 -19.89 -19.92 -19.72
N GLU A 264 -18.74 -19.39 -19.33
CA GLU A 264 -17.41 -19.84 -19.75
C GLU A 264 -16.46 -19.91 -18.55
N LYS A 265 -15.31 -20.58 -18.71
CA LYS A 265 -14.28 -20.68 -17.66
C LYS A 265 -13.61 -19.35 -17.38
N ASP A 266 -13.45 -18.51 -18.39
CA ASP A 266 -12.87 -17.18 -18.28
C ASP A 266 -13.85 -16.14 -18.86
N MET A 267 -14.17 -15.12 -18.07
CA MET A 267 -15.01 -13.99 -18.48
C MET A 267 -14.28 -12.66 -18.27
N SER A 268 -12.94 -12.69 -18.18
CA SER A 268 -12.09 -11.53 -17.95
C SER A 268 -12.20 -10.46 -19.04
N GLN A 269 -12.62 -10.84 -20.25
CA GLN A 269 -12.82 -9.93 -21.39
C GLN A 269 -14.22 -9.29 -21.44
N ARG A 270 -15.16 -9.73 -20.58
CA ARG A 270 -16.48 -9.13 -20.52
C ARG A 270 -16.39 -7.72 -19.95
N ASP A 271 -17.11 -6.78 -20.55
CA ASP A 271 -17.21 -5.41 -20.07
C ASP A 271 -17.74 -5.39 -18.62
N HIS A 272 -16.88 -5.03 -17.68
CA HIS A 272 -17.18 -5.07 -16.26
C HIS A 272 -16.55 -3.90 -15.52
N THR A 273 -17.34 -3.21 -14.70
CA THR A 273 -16.86 -2.18 -13.77
C THR A 273 -17.34 -2.56 -12.38
N CYS A 274 -16.43 -2.62 -11.41
CA CYS A 274 -16.82 -3.00 -10.06
C CYS A 274 -17.61 -1.88 -9.37
N LEU A 275 -18.41 -2.22 -8.36
CA LEU A 275 -19.25 -1.26 -7.62
C LEU A 275 -18.42 -0.11 -7.04
N LYS A 276 -17.22 -0.39 -6.54
CA LYS A 276 -16.29 0.63 -6.04
C LYS A 276 -15.90 1.64 -7.13
N CYS A 277 -15.64 1.17 -8.35
CA CYS A 277 -15.24 2.03 -9.46
C CYS A 277 -16.40 2.69 -10.18
N SER A 278 -17.61 2.11 -10.14
CA SER A 278 -18.82 2.71 -10.72
C SER A 278 -19.48 3.73 -9.80
N SER A 279 -18.95 3.96 -8.59
CA SER A 279 -19.54 4.81 -7.54
C SER A 279 -21.00 4.43 -7.24
N SER A 280 -21.34 3.15 -7.40
CA SER A 280 -22.69 2.65 -7.17
C SER A 280 -22.88 2.32 -5.69
N GLU A 281 -24.06 2.64 -5.15
CA GLU A 281 -24.40 2.26 -3.78
C GLU A 281 -24.39 0.73 -3.62
N VAL A 282 -23.74 0.26 -2.55
CA VAL A 282 -23.73 -1.16 -2.19
C VAL A 282 -25.07 -1.48 -1.53
N THR A 283 -25.99 -2.07 -2.30
CA THR A 283 -27.26 -2.57 -1.78
C THR A 283 -27.07 -3.89 -1.03
N HIS A 284 -28.06 -4.28 -0.22
CA HIS A 284 -28.05 -5.56 0.50
C HIS A 284 -27.85 -6.78 -0.42
N GLU A 285 -28.22 -6.70 -1.69
CA GLU A 285 -28.06 -7.79 -2.67
C GLU A 285 -26.58 -8.10 -2.99
N TYR A 286 -25.69 -7.17 -2.68
CA TYR A 286 -24.25 -7.27 -2.84
C TYR A 286 -23.50 -7.54 -1.53
N SER A 287 -24.22 -7.93 -0.47
CA SER A 287 -23.60 -8.34 0.79
C SER A 287 -22.69 -9.57 0.60
N PRO A 288 -21.67 -9.77 1.46
CA PRO A 288 -20.83 -10.95 1.41
C PRO A 288 -21.62 -12.27 1.45
N GLU A 289 -22.69 -12.32 2.25
CA GLU A 289 -23.55 -13.50 2.40
C GLU A 289 -24.27 -13.86 1.10
N GLU A 290 -24.87 -12.87 0.42
CA GLU A 290 -25.54 -13.08 -0.86
C GLU A 290 -24.54 -13.44 -1.97
N CYS A 291 -23.35 -12.82 -1.96
CA CYS A 291 -22.27 -13.14 -2.86
C CYS A 291 -21.81 -14.61 -2.71
N ILE A 292 -21.57 -15.05 -1.48
CA ILE A 292 -21.18 -16.45 -1.18
C ILE A 292 -22.28 -17.42 -1.59
N PHE A 293 -23.55 -17.08 -1.34
CA PHE A 293 -24.67 -17.93 -1.72
C PHE A 293 -24.79 -18.11 -3.24
N ARG A 294 -24.58 -17.04 -4.02
CA ARG A 294 -24.49 -17.13 -5.49
C ARG A 294 -23.36 -18.05 -5.94
N CYS A 295 -22.18 -17.96 -5.32
CA CYS A 295 -21.09 -18.90 -5.58
C CYS A 295 -21.47 -20.36 -5.27
N ALA A 296 -22.25 -20.59 -4.21
CA ALA A 296 -22.77 -21.93 -3.89
C ALA A 296 -23.77 -22.45 -4.93
N ILE A 297 -24.63 -21.60 -5.49
CA ILE A 297 -25.53 -21.96 -6.60
C ILE A 297 -24.72 -22.35 -7.84
N VAL A 298 -23.67 -21.61 -8.18
CA VAL A 298 -22.75 -21.97 -9.28
C VAL A 298 -22.07 -23.32 -9.00
N LEU A 299 -21.62 -23.57 -7.78
CA LEU A 299 -21.02 -24.85 -7.42
C LEU A 299 -22.00 -26.02 -7.59
N CYS A 300 -23.29 -25.82 -7.27
CA CYS A 300 -24.36 -26.76 -7.60
C CYS A 300 -24.47 -26.99 -9.12
N SER A 301 -24.37 -25.95 -9.94
CA SER A 301 -24.52 -26.07 -11.40
C SER A 301 -23.44 -26.93 -12.05
N ILE A 302 -22.26 -27.06 -11.43
CA ILE A 302 -21.15 -27.89 -11.93
C ILE A 302 -20.97 -29.23 -11.18
N SER A 303 -21.61 -29.43 -10.03
CA SER A 303 -21.47 -30.65 -9.20
C SER A 303 -22.66 -31.59 -9.30
N LYS A 304 -22.43 -32.92 -9.29
CA LYS A 304 -23.52 -33.92 -9.20
C LYS A 304 -24.05 -34.05 -7.75
N SER A 305 -23.13 -33.97 -6.80
CA SER A 305 -23.40 -34.00 -5.37
C SER A 305 -22.51 -33.00 -4.64
N LEU A 306 -22.99 -32.53 -3.48
CA LEU A 306 -22.28 -31.62 -2.59
C LEU A 306 -22.34 -32.11 -1.15
N SER A 307 -21.32 -31.79 -0.37
CA SER A 307 -21.25 -31.99 1.07
C SER A 307 -20.80 -30.70 1.73
N VAL A 308 -20.87 -30.61 3.06
CA VAL A 308 -20.40 -29.42 3.79
C VAL A 308 -18.90 -29.22 3.55
N SER A 309 -18.11 -30.30 3.59
CA SER A 309 -16.66 -30.21 3.30
C SER A 309 -16.39 -29.72 1.88
N LYS A 310 -17.15 -30.22 0.90
CA LYS A 310 -16.95 -29.81 -0.50
C LYS A 310 -17.27 -28.33 -0.70
N VAL A 311 -18.31 -27.81 -0.06
CA VAL A 311 -18.65 -26.37 -0.09
C VAL A 311 -17.56 -25.55 0.61
N LYS A 312 -17.12 -25.99 1.80
CA LYS A 312 -16.04 -25.36 2.59
C LYS A 312 -14.76 -25.21 1.76
N GLU A 313 -14.29 -26.30 1.16
CA GLU A 313 -13.06 -26.35 0.38
C GLU A 313 -13.18 -25.53 -0.93
N ASN A 314 -14.25 -25.71 -1.70
CA ASN A 314 -14.38 -25.08 -3.01
C ASN A 314 -14.65 -23.57 -2.93
N LEU A 315 -15.22 -23.08 -1.82
CA LEU A 315 -15.54 -21.67 -1.62
C LEU A 315 -14.65 -20.96 -0.59
N MET A 316 -13.63 -21.65 -0.05
CA MET A 316 -12.70 -21.11 0.97
C MET A 316 -13.43 -20.53 2.20
N LEU A 317 -14.37 -21.30 2.73
CA LEU A 317 -15.21 -20.91 3.88
C LEU A 317 -14.73 -21.60 5.16
N ASP A 318 -15.10 -21.03 6.30
CA ASP A 318 -15.12 -21.78 7.55
C ASP A 318 -16.30 -22.77 7.56
N GLU A 319 -16.30 -23.66 8.54
CA GLU A 319 -17.27 -24.75 8.63
C GLU A 319 -18.70 -24.27 8.88
N ASN A 320 -18.87 -23.23 9.69
CA ASN A 320 -20.19 -22.69 10.01
C ASN A 320 -20.79 -22.01 8.79
N THR A 321 -20.00 -21.18 8.08
CA THR A 321 -20.46 -20.52 6.86
C THR A 321 -20.79 -21.53 5.76
N ALA A 322 -20.00 -22.60 5.61
CA ALA A 322 -20.31 -23.69 4.68
C ALA A 322 -21.64 -24.39 5.05
N LEU A 323 -21.83 -24.71 6.33
CA LEU A 323 -23.06 -25.36 6.84
C LEU A 323 -24.31 -24.49 6.62
N VAL A 324 -24.21 -23.18 6.86
CA VAL A 324 -25.30 -22.22 6.61
C VAL A 324 -25.69 -22.22 5.12
N ASN A 325 -24.71 -22.22 4.23
CA ASN A 325 -24.95 -22.27 2.79
C ASN A 325 -25.60 -23.58 2.36
N VAL A 326 -25.13 -24.73 2.88
CA VAL A 326 -25.76 -26.04 2.61
C VAL A 326 -27.21 -26.06 3.09
N ARG A 327 -27.49 -25.56 4.30
CA ARG A 327 -28.86 -25.45 4.83
C ARG A 327 -29.74 -24.54 3.98
N ARG A 328 -29.20 -23.42 3.47
CA ARG A 328 -29.94 -22.53 2.56
C ARG A 328 -30.21 -23.21 1.21
N LEU A 329 -29.24 -23.92 0.65
CA LEU A 329 -29.43 -24.70 -0.58
C LEU A 329 -30.50 -25.80 -0.42
N LEU A 330 -30.59 -26.44 0.75
CA LEU A 330 -31.66 -27.39 1.07
C LEU A 330 -33.03 -26.73 1.14
N ARG A 331 -33.14 -25.57 1.79
CA ARG A 331 -34.39 -24.78 1.85
C ARG A 331 -34.85 -24.31 0.47
N GLU A 332 -33.91 -24.00 -0.42
CA GLU A 332 -34.17 -23.64 -1.82
C GLU A 332 -34.40 -24.85 -2.73
N GLU A 333 -34.38 -26.07 -2.17
CA GLU A 333 -34.52 -27.34 -2.88
C GLU A 333 -33.47 -27.57 -3.98
N ALA A 334 -32.33 -26.87 -3.90
CA ALA A 334 -31.18 -27.11 -4.78
C ALA A 334 -30.50 -28.45 -4.46
N LEU A 335 -30.62 -28.88 -3.19
CA LEU A 335 -30.07 -30.11 -2.66
C LEU A 335 -31.18 -31.03 -2.17
N CYS A 336 -30.98 -32.34 -2.33
CA CYS A 336 -31.83 -33.39 -1.78
C CYS A 336 -30.95 -34.42 -1.06
N LYS A 337 -31.47 -35.05 0.00
CA LYS A 337 -30.72 -36.11 0.71
C LYS A 337 -30.35 -37.22 -0.28
N GLY A 338 -29.07 -37.60 -0.31
CA GLY A 338 -28.59 -38.72 -1.10
C GLY A 338 -29.16 -40.06 -0.58
N THR A 339 -29.19 -41.07 -1.45
CA THR A 339 -29.58 -42.44 -1.10
C THR A 339 -28.41 -43.26 -0.53
N GLN A 340 -27.20 -42.70 -0.46
CA GLN A 340 -26.01 -43.40 0.04
C GLN A 340 -25.94 -43.38 1.58
N PRO A 341 -25.60 -44.51 2.22
CA PRO A 341 -25.42 -44.58 3.67
C PRO A 341 -24.21 -43.72 4.10
N PRO A 342 -24.22 -43.14 5.31
CA PRO A 342 -23.08 -42.40 5.84
C PRO A 342 -21.84 -43.29 5.86
N THR A 343 -20.73 -42.82 5.29
CA THR A 343 -19.43 -43.44 5.53
C THR A 343 -19.03 -43.16 6.98
N LEU A 344 -18.69 -44.22 7.71
CA LEU A 344 -18.50 -44.29 9.17
C LEU A 344 -17.41 -43.36 9.75
N GLU A 345 -16.73 -42.57 8.94
CA GLU A 345 -15.60 -41.74 9.39
C GLU A 345 -15.84 -40.22 9.36
N LYS A 346 -16.93 -39.70 8.77
CA LYS A 346 -17.25 -38.27 8.83
C LYS A 346 -18.76 -38.01 8.81
N LEU A 347 -19.25 -37.12 9.68
CA LEU A 347 -20.62 -36.56 9.72
C LEU A 347 -21.01 -35.76 8.45
N ASP A 348 -20.28 -35.91 7.35
CA ASP A 348 -20.40 -35.12 6.12
C ASP A 348 -21.20 -35.88 5.05
N PHE A 349 -22.52 -35.73 5.10
CA PHE A 349 -23.45 -36.42 4.19
C PHE A 349 -23.42 -35.80 2.78
N PRO A 350 -23.28 -36.61 1.71
CA PRO A 350 -23.43 -36.13 0.35
C PRO A 350 -24.91 -35.92 -0.02
N TYR A 351 -25.22 -34.71 -0.47
CA TYR A 351 -26.52 -34.33 -1.03
C TYR A 351 -26.50 -34.37 -2.55
N ASN A 352 -27.55 -34.92 -3.15
CA ASN A 352 -27.74 -34.88 -4.59
C ASN A 352 -28.18 -33.48 -5.04
N VAL A 353 -27.62 -32.99 -6.14
CA VAL A 353 -27.98 -31.68 -6.68
C VAL A 353 -29.19 -31.79 -7.62
N ASN A 354 -30.22 -31.00 -7.37
CA ASN A 354 -31.34 -30.82 -8.28
C ASN A 354 -30.99 -29.81 -9.38
N LYS A 355 -30.36 -30.29 -10.46
CA LYS A 355 -29.92 -29.46 -11.60
C LYS A 355 -31.06 -28.66 -12.24
N ILE A 356 -32.26 -29.23 -12.34
CA ILE A 356 -33.41 -28.56 -12.95
C ILE A 356 -33.80 -27.33 -12.12
N LYS A 357 -33.88 -27.48 -10.79
CA LYS A 357 -34.19 -26.38 -9.87
C LYS A 357 -33.13 -25.28 -9.95
N VAL A 358 -31.86 -25.66 -9.90
CA VAL A 358 -30.73 -24.73 -9.98
C VAL A 358 -30.79 -23.91 -11.27
N MET A 359 -30.97 -24.58 -12.42
CA MET A 359 -30.89 -23.91 -13.73
C MET A 359 -32.16 -23.15 -14.12
N LYS A 360 -33.35 -23.58 -13.68
CA LYS A 360 -34.63 -22.94 -14.07
C LYS A 360 -35.14 -21.91 -13.06
N LYS A 361 -34.89 -22.10 -11.76
CA LYS A 361 -35.37 -21.21 -10.69
C LYS A 361 -34.24 -20.31 -10.19
N LEU A 362 -33.23 -20.92 -9.56
CA LEU A 362 -32.23 -20.15 -8.82
C LEU A 362 -31.35 -19.30 -9.73
N LYS A 363 -31.02 -19.79 -10.93
CA LYS A 363 -30.32 -18.97 -11.94
C LYS A 363 -31.10 -17.68 -12.26
N ARG A 364 -32.42 -17.74 -12.36
CA ARG A 364 -33.26 -16.57 -12.71
C ARG A 364 -33.48 -15.63 -11.53
N GLU A 365 -33.53 -16.16 -10.31
CA GLU A 365 -33.78 -15.36 -9.10
C GLU A 365 -32.54 -14.64 -8.58
N TYR A 366 -31.36 -15.24 -8.75
CA TYR A 366 -30.13 -14.75 -8.13
C TYR A 366 -29.12 -14.16 -9.12
N PHE A 367 -29.37 -14.25 -10.43
CA PHE A 367 -28.48 -13.74 -11.47
C PHE A 367 -29.27 -12.94 -12.49
N ASP A 368 -28.64 -11.89 -13.01
CA ASP A 368 -29.26 -11.01 -13.99
C ASP A 368 -29.41 -11.74 -15.33
N CYS A 369 -30.51 -11.49 -16.03
CA CYS A 369 -30.71 -11.99 -17.39
C CYS A 369 -29.73 -11.27 -18.33
N SER A 370 -28.62 -11.93 -18.65
CA SER A 370 -27.71 -11.51 -19.71
C SER A 370 -28.19 -11.90 -21.09
#